data_AF-A0A7W0VXH6-F1
#
_entry.id   AF-A0A7W0VXH6-F1
#
_cell.length_a   1.000
_cell.length_b   1.000
_cell.length_c   1.000
_cell.angle_alpha   90.00
_cell.angle_beta   90.00
_cell.angle_gamma   90.00
#
_symmetry.space_group_name_H-M   'P 1'
#
loop_
_entity.id
_entity.type
_entity.pdbx_description
1 polymer ?
#
loop_
_entity_poly.entity_id
_entity_poly.type
_entity_poly.pdbx_seq_one_letter_code
_entity_poly.pdbx_strand_id
1 'polypeptide(L)'
;MSSLLIACGPSGREMGDDAGGGGGGGDGGSGSNGDNCSEASKLVYVVDSNNQMSQFDPATKTFKDLGALNCAAPAGYTPFSMGVDRNATAYVLFVRADTFTGESTDSKLYTVNTTAAGLPCTATSFSPIASMKGFGMGFSTDAMGGSTDKLFISGSNTATTTSSSQLATLDVTTFTTTMVPNGTVQGSPELTGNANAELWGFFPDATNAKISQINKSTGAAISTAQLPTELRGEPAAWAFAFHGGDYWIFLAKQQGLGTPGPTVVYQVSPTGQLKGMTPTTNRRIVGAGVSTCAPTVIL
;
A
#
# COMPACT_ATOMS: atom_id res chain seq x y z
N MET A 1 -14.35 29.75 -50.51
CA MET A 1 -14.35 30.69 -49.37
C MET A 1 -13.60 30.01 -48.24
N SER A 2 -12.32 30.34 -48.12
CA SER A 2 -11.44 29.86 -47.04
C SER A 2 -11.62 30.75 -45.83
N SER A 3 -11.76 30.14 -44.64
CA SER A 3 -11.61 30.83 -43.37
C SER A 3 -10.40 30.25 -42.64
N LEU A 4 -9.32 31.05 -42.59
CA LEU A 4 -8.26 30.98 -41.59
C LEU A 4 -8.74 31.71 -40.31
N LEU A 5 -8.32 31.26 -39.12
CA LEU A 5 -7.96 32.08 -37.93
C LEU A 5 -7.51 31.09 -36.83
N ILE A 6 -6.20 30.95 -36.56
CA ILE A 6 -5.30 31.75 -35.70
C ILE A 6 -5.23 31.21 -34.27
N ALA A 7 -4.02 30.75 -33.92
CA ALA A 7 -3.56 30.38 -32.59
C ALA A 7 -3.16 31.63 -31.78
N CYS A 8 -3.25 31.56 -30.45
CA CYS A 8 -2.60 32.51 -29.54
C CYS A 8 -1.92 31.76 -28.39
N GLY A 9 -0.60 31.94 -28.29
CA GLY A 9 0.23 31.56 -27.14
C GLY A 9 0.34 32.72 -26.13
N PRO A 10 1.09 32.53 -25.02
CA PRO A 10 0.84 33.21 -23.74
C PRO A 10 1.52 34.60 -23.62
N SER A 11 0.90 35.46 -22.82
CA SER A 11 1.42 36.78 -22.43
C SER A 11 2.41 36.65 -21.26
N GLY A 12 3.50 37.42 -21.36
CA GLY A 12 4.69 37.37 -20.53
C GLY A 12 4.57 37.99 -19.13
N ARG A 13 5.67 37.79 -18.40
CA ARG A 13 5.95 38.17 -17.03
C ARG A 13 6.32 39.66 -16.96
N GLU A 14 5.80 40.38 -15.96
CA GLU A 14 6.35 41.67 -15.53
C GLU A 14 7.25 41.46 -14.31
N MET A 15 8.48 41.98 -14.41
CA MET A 15 9.46 42.12 -13.34
C MET A 15 9.32 43.53 -12.78
N GLY A 16 9.15 43.64 -11.46
CA GLY A 16 9.27 44.90 -10.74
C GLY A 16 10.29 44.73 -9.61
N ASP A 17 11.42 45.42 -9.75
CA ASP A 17 12.41 45.61 -8.68
C ASP A 17 12.02 46.84 -7.87
N ASP A 18 12.04 46.77 -6.54
CA ASP A 18 12.49 47.88 -5.70
C ASP A 18 12.83 47.41 -4.27
N ALA A 19 13.90 47.99 -3.76
CA ALA A 19 14.66 47.56 -2.58
C ALA A 19 14.25 48.28 -1.28
N GLY A 20 14.46 47.62 -0.14
CA GLY A 20 14.80 48.31 1.13
C GLY A 20 14.23 47.73 2.43
N GLY A 21 15.11 47.20 3.30
CA GLY A 21 15.07 47.53 4.74
C GLY A 21 14.69 46.45 5.77
N GLY A 22 15.69 45.64 6.16
CA GLY A 22 16.04 45.09 7.49
C GLY A 22 15.04 44.94 8.67
N GLY A 23 15.13 43.77 9.34
CA GLY A 23 14.73 43.60 10.75
C GLY A 23 14.25 42.18 11.07
N GLY A 24 14.99 41.43 11.89
CA GLY A 24 14.78 40.00 12.13
C GLY A 24 13.60 39.61 13.03
N GLY A 25 13.37 38.30 13.07
CA GLY A 25 12.41 37.63 13.94
C GLY A 25 12.01 36.30 13.33
N GLY A 26 12.68 35.22 13.74
CA GLY A 26 12.36 33.88 13.27
C GLY A 26 10.97 33.46 13.73
N ASP A 27 10.24 32.82 12.84
CA ASP A 27 9.21 31.86 13.21
C ASP A 27 9.34 30.66 12.28
N GLY A 28 9.52 29.49 12.90
CA GLY A 28 9.55 28.20 12.24
C GLY A 28 8.18 27.90 11.64
N GLY A 29 7.94 28.42 10.44
CA GLY A 29 6.77 28.09 9.64
C GLY A 29 6.86 26.63 9.21
N SER A 30 6.15 25.77 9.93
CA SER A 30 5.74 24.45 9.46
C SER A 30 5.22 24.60 8.04
N GLY A 31 5.99 24.13 7.05
CA GLY A 31 5.60 24.10 5.66
C GLY A 31 4.44 23.13 5.50
N SER A 32 3.21 23.62 5.72
CA SER A 32 2.02 22.93 5.26
C SER A 32 2.06 23.00 3.74
N ASN A 33 2.60 21.96 3.12
CA ASN A 33 2.22 21.66 1.75
C ASN A 33 0.69 21.68 1.70
N GLY A 34 0.10 22.32 0.69
CA GLY A 34 -1.35 22.53 0.58
C GLY A 34 -2.19 21.24 0.47
N ASP A 35 -1.57 20.08 0.66
CA ASP A 35 -2.13 18.73 0.64
C ASP A 35 -2.39 18.16 2.05
N ASN A 36 -2.07 18.85 3.15
CA ASN A 36 -2.17 18.33 4.53
C ASN A 36 -1.38 17.02 4.74
N CYS A 37 -0.28 16.81 4.01
CA CYS A 37 0.52 15.59 4.08
C CYS A 37 1.89 15.85 4.72
N SER A 38 2.29 15.02 5.67
CA SER A 38 3.67 14.99 6.13
C SER A 38 4.59 14.35 5.07
N GLU A 39 5.86 14.73 5.03
CA GLU A 39 6.83 14.07 4.13
C GLU A 39 6.98 12.57 4.44
N ALA A 40 6.86 12.19 5.71
CA ALA A 40 6.88 10.79 6.12
C ALA A 40 5.71 9.99 5.52
N SER A 41 4.57 10.62 5.29
CA SER A 41 3.37 9.99 4.71
C SER A 41 3.49 9.80 3.20
N LYS A 42 4.46 10.44 2.53
CA LYS A 42 4.68 10.29 1.08
C LYS A 42 5.54 9.07 0.73
N LEU A 43 6.11 8.40 1.73
CA LEU A 43 7.02 7.27 1.55
C LEU A 43 6.31 5.92 1.45
N VAL A 44 6.98 4.93 0.87
CA VAL A 44 6.56 3.52 0.92
C VAL A 44 7.22 2.86 2.14
N TYR A 45 6.41 2.26 3.00
CA TYR A 45 6.90 1.45 4.12
C TYR A 45 6.66 -0.02 3.82
N VAL A 46 7.57 -0.88 4.26
CA VAL A 46 7.42 -2.34 4.18
C VAL A 46 7.70 -2.99 5.52
N VAL A 47 7.06 -4.13 5.75
CA VAL A 47 7.37 -5.04 6.87
C VAL A 47 7.67 -6.43 6.31
N ASP A 48 8.72 -7.04 6.83
CA ASP A 48 9.10 -8.41 6.50
C ASP A 48 8.60 -9.44 7.52
N SER A 49 8.69 -10.72 7.18
CA SER A 49 8.24 -11.81 8.05
C SER A 49 9.01 -11.94 9.38
N ASN A 50 10.15 -11.25 9.50
CA ASN A 50 10.97 -11.21 10.73
C ASN A 50 10.67 -9.97 11.57
N ASN A 51 9.58 -9.25 11.27
CA ASN A 51 9.19 -7.99 11.90
C ASN A 51 10.11 -6.80 11.57
N GLN A 52 11.02 -6.90 10.60
CA GLN A 52 11.84 -5.76 10.20
C GLN A 52 10.98 -4.78 9.38
N MET A 53 10.86 -3.55 9.87
CA MET A 53 10.25 -2.46 9.13
C MET A 53 11.32 -1.66 8.40
N SER A 54 11.02 -1.26 7.16
CA SER A 54 11.92 -0.48 6.31
C SER A 54 11.13 0.56 5.52
N GLN A 55 11.80 1.65 5.16
CA GLN A 55 11.37 2.50 4.05
C GLN A 55 11.88 1.89 2.76
N PHE A 56 11.06 1.88 1.72
CA PHE A 56 11.47 1.61 0.35
C PHE A 56 11.45 2.94 -0.41
N ASP A 57 12.52 3.24 -1.13
CA ASP A 57 12.62 4.40 -2.01
C ASP A 57 12.36 3.97 -3.46
N PRO A 58 11.20 4.33 -4.05
CA PRO A 58 10.87 4.07 -5.45
C PRO A 58 11.87 4.62 -6.47
N ALA A 59 12.52 5.75 -6.18
CA ALA A 59 13.43 6.40 -7.12
C ALA A 59 14.77 5.66 -7.23
N THR A 60 15.33 5.29 -6.08
CA THR A 60 16.62 4.56 -6.02
C THR A 60 16.46 3.05 -5.99
N LYS A 61 15.24 2.54 -5.75
CA LYS A 61 14.91 1.13 -5.57
C LYS A 61 15.68 0.47 -4.42
N THR A 62 15.93 1.25 -3.36
CA THR A 62 16.69 0.80 -2.19
C THR A 62 15.83 0.77 -0.93
N PHE A 63 16.28 0.02 0.08
CA PHE A 63 15.65 -0.04 1.39
C PHE A 63 16.49 0.72 2.41
N LYS A 64 15.80 1.41 3.32
CA LYS A 64 16.38 1.97 4.54
C LYS A 64 15.70 1.31 5.73
N ASP A 65 16.46 0.53 6.49
CA ASP A 65 15.95 -0.17 7.67
C ASP A 65 15.64 0.82 8.80
N LEU A 66 14.44 0.69 9.37
CA LEU A 66 13.99 1.50 10.51
C LEU A 66 14.18 0.75 11.84
N GLY A 67 14.06 -0.58 11.81
CA GLY A 67 14.22 -1.46 12.96
C GLY A 67 13.17 -2.55 12.99
N ALA A 68 13.22 -3.41 14.01
CA ALA A 68 12.19 -4.40 14.26
C ALA A 68 10.96 -3.75 14.92
N LEU A 69 9.76 -4.19 14.53
CA LEU A 69 8.51 -3.81 15.19
C LEU A 69 8.51 -4.28 16.64
N ASN A 70 8.25 -3.36 17.57
CA ASN A 70 8.12 -3.68 18.99
C ASN A 70 6.67 -3.98 19.35
N CYS A 71 6.13 -5.04 18.74
CA CYS A 71 4.75 -5.47 18.94
C CYS A 71 4.67 -6.58 19.98
N ALA A 72 3.85 -6.38 21.02
CA ALA A 72 3.48 -7.43 21.97
C ALA A 72 2.47 -8.43 21.34
N ALA A 73 2.82 -8.96 20.17
CA ALA A 73 2.06 -9.99 19.49
C ALA A 73 2.22 -11.33 20.25
N PRO A 74 1.12 -12.07 20.50
CA PRO A 74 1.24 -13.39 21.11
C PRO A 74 2.10 -14.33 20.27
N ALA A 75 2.69 -15.34 20.90
CA ALA A 75 3.48 -16.34 20.19
C ALA A 75 2.66 -16.99 19.05
N GLY A 76 3.29 -17.19 17.89
CA GLY A 76 2.67 -17.75 16.69
C GLY A 76 1.95 -16.73 15.79
N TYR A 77 1.91 -15.46 16.16
CA TYR A 77 1.46 -14.38 15.29
C TYR A 77 2.62 -13.79 14.50
N THR A 78 2.43 -13.58 13.20
CA THR A 78 3.41 -12.95 12.31
C THR A 78 2.77 -11.86 11.46
N PRO A 79 3.52 -10.83 11.03
CA PRO A 79 3.01 -9.81 10.12
C PRO A 79 2.48 -10.45 8.82
N PHE A 80 1.39 -9.89 8.28
CA PHE A 80 0.67 -10.43 7.12
C PHE A 80 0.31 -9.39 6.07
N SER A 81 -0.05 -8.17 6.49
CA SER A 81 -0.37 -7.05 5.59
C SER A 81 -0.16 -5.74 6.36
N MET A 82 -0.07 -4.61 5.64
CA MET A 82 0.13 -3.29 6.26
C MET A 82 -0.50 -2.17 5.43
N GLY A 83 -1.26 -1.28 6.06
CA GLY A 83 -1.67 0.01 5.50
C GLY A 83 -1.01 1.19 6.23
N VAL A 84 -0.80 2.34 5.57
CA VAL A 84 -0.25 3.55 6.22
C VAL A 84 -1.17 4.74 5.96
N ASP A 85 -1.53 5.48 7.01
CA ASP A 85 -2.42 6.64 6.89
C ASP A 85 -1.68 7.95 6.54
N ARG A 86 -2.43 9.05 6.43
CA ARG A 86 -1.92 10.41 6.15
C ARG A 86 -1.05 11.01 7.25
N ASN A 87 -0.95 10.36 8.41
CA ASN A 87 -0.09 10.76 9.53
C ASN A 87 1.15 9.86 9.65
N ALA A 88 1.37 8.97 8.67
CA ALA A 88 2.44 7.98 8.71
C ALA A 88 2.30 7.01 9.91
N THR A 89 1.05 6.75 10.34
CA THR A 89 0.72 5.64 11.23
C THR A 89 0.52 4.40 10.38
N ALA A 90 1.32 3.37 10.63
CA ALA A 90 1.13 2.06 10.01
C ALA A 90 0.15 1.22 10.82
N TYR A 91 -0.74 0.52 10.12
CA TYR A 91 -1.69 -0.46 10.63
C TYR A 91 -1.22 -1.82 10.14
N VAL A 92 -0.65 -2.62 11.05
CA VAL A 92 -0.01 -3.89 10.71
C VAL A 92 -0.90 -5.03 11.17
N LEU A 93 -1.35 -5.86 10.22
CA LEU A 93 -2.09 -7.08 10.52
C LEU A 93 -1.10 -8.17 10.88
N PHE A 94 -1.28 -8.75 12.05
CA PHE A 94 -0.63 -9.97 12.48
C PHE A 94 -1.64 -11.11 12.41
N VAL A 95 -1.27 -12.22 11.79
CA VAL A 95 -2.12 -13.41 11.73
C VAL A 95 -1.45 -14.58 12.43
N ARG A 96 -2.25 -15.50 12.94
CA ARG A 96 -1.80 -16.84 13.32
C ARG A 96 -2.33 -17.83 12.29
N ALA A 97 -1.44 -18.52 11.58
CA ALA A 97 -1.81 -19.53 10.59
C ALA A 97 -1.82 -20.95 11.18
N ASP A 98 -2.71 -21.80 10.66
CA ASP A 98 -2.62 -23.25 10.86
C ASP A 98 -1.39 -23.78 10.11
N THR A 99 -0.58 -24.60 10.79
CA THR A 99 0.70 -25.06 10.25
C THR A 99 0.57 -26.07 9.12
N PHE A 100 -0.62 -26.67 8.94
CA PHE A 100 -0.88 -27.68 7.93
C PHE A 100 -1.61 -27.10 6.71
N THR A 101 -2.66 -26.31 6.93
CA THR A 101 -3.46 -25.71 5.85
C THR A 101 -2.92 -24.35 5.41
N GLY A 102 -2.10 -23.70 6.23
CA GLY A 102 -1.67 -22.32 6.03
C GLY A 102 -2.76 -21.29 6.32
N GLU A 103 -3.98 -21.70 6.69
CA GLU A 103 -5.13 -20.80 6.87
C GLU A 103 -4.99 -19.93 8.12
N SER A 104 -5.40 -18.66 8.01
CA SER A 104 -5.44 -17.75 9.17
C SER A 104 -6.52 -18.21 10.15
N THR A 105 -6.08 -18.65 11.33
CA THR A 105 -6.96 -19.11 12.42
C THR A 105 -7.47 -17.97 13.28
N ASP A 106 -6.69 -16.89 13.40
CA ASP A 106 -6.95 -15.70 14.20
C ASP A 106 -6.08 -14.52 13.70
N SER A 107 -6.41 -13.29 14.07
CA SER A 107 -5.63 -12.11 13.73
C SER A 107 -5.77 -10.95 14.73
N LYS A 108 -4.76 -10.08 14.74
CA LYS A 108 -4.64 -8.88 15.56
C LYS A 108 -4.12 -7.73 14.71
N LEU A 109 -4.60 -6.52 14.99
CA LEU A 109 -4.12 -5.31 14.32
C LEU A 109 -3.38 -4.44 15.33
N TYR A 110 -2.22 -3.93 14.92
CA TYR A 110 -1.39 -3.02 15.72
C TYR A 110 -1.19 -1.72 14.95
N THR A 111 -1.19 -0.59 15.66
CA THR A 111 -0.74 0.69 15.12
C THR A 111 0.72 0.92 15.45
N VAL A 112 1.50 1.45 14.50
CA VAL A 112 2.92 1.74 14.63
C VAL A 112 3.17 3.16 14.14
N ASN A 113 3.78 4.02 14.96
CA ASN A 113 4.27 5.30 14.47
C ASN A 113 5.60 5.08 13.73
N THR A 114 5.57 5.24 12.41
CA THR A 114 6.73 4.95 11.54
C THR A 114 7.89 5.91 11.71
N THR A 115 7.66 7.06 12.35
CA THR A 115 8.68 8.09 12.61
C THR A 115 9.31 7.97 14.01
N ALA A 116 8.73 7.15 14.89
CA ALA A 116 9.22 6.97 16.25
C ALA A 116 10.39 5.97 16.29
N ALA A 117 11.46 6.34 16.99
CA ALA A 117 12.59 5.45 17.24
C ALA A 117 12.13 4.19 17.98
N GLY A 118 12.63 3.02 17.55
CA GLY A 118 12.27 1.73 18.14
C GLY A 118 10.89 1.19 17.75
N LEU A 119 10.15 1.89 16.86
CA LEU A 119 8.91 1.44 16.24
C LEU A 119 7.91 0.81 17.25
N PRO A 120 7.48 1.59 18.27
CA PRO A 120 6.55 1.10 19.27
C PRO A 120 5.22 0.72 18.62
N CYS A 121 4.72 -0.46 18.96
CA CYS A 121 3.38 -0.87 18.55
C CYS A 121 2.37 -0.66 19.67
N THR A 122 1.15 -0.28 19.29
CA THR A 122 -0.02 -0.26 20.19
C THR A 122 -1.05 -1.26 19.69
N ALA A 123 -1.48 -2.16 20.57
CA ALA A 123 -2.57 -3.09 20.25
C ALA A 123 -3.88 -2.30 20.08
N THR A 124 -4.65 -2.64 19.05
CA THR A 124 -5.94 -2.01 18.77
C THR A 124 -7.09 -2.82 19.38
N SER A 125 -8.32 -2.28 19.35
CA SER A 125 -9.53 -3.03 19.72
C SER A 125 -10.05 -3.93 18.58
N PHE A 126 -9.33 -4.03 17.46
CA PHE A 126 -9.70 -4.88 16.33
C PHE A 126 -9.94 -6.33 16.78
N SER A 127 -11.04 -6.89 16.28
CA SER A 127 -11.34 -8.32 16.41
C SER A 127 -11.72 -8.88 15.05
N PRO A 128 -11.17 -10.04 14.65
CA PRO A 128 -11.51 -10.64 13.37
C PRO A 128 -12.97 -11.09 13.34
N ILE A 129 -13.55 -11.07 12.14
CA ILE A 129 -14.89 -11.59 11.90
C ILE A 129 -14.79 -13.03 11.35
N ALA A 130 -15.85 -13.82 11.53
CA ALA A 130 -15.83 -15.24 11.16
C ALA A 130 -15.47 -15.49 9.68
N SER A 131 -15.87 -14.59 8.78
CA SER A 131 -15.61 -14.69 7.34
C SER A 131 -14.27 -14.12 6.89
N MET A 132 -13.54 -13.42 7.75
CA MET A 132 -12.31 -12.71 7.37
C MET A 132 -11.34 -12.61 8.54
N LYS A 133 -10.27 -13.40 8.47
CA LYS A 133 -9.21 -13.46 9.49
C LYS A 133 -7.87 -13.01 8.93
N GLY A 134 -7.56 -13.37 7.68
CA GLY A 134 -6.45 -12.81 6.92
C GLY A 134 -6.99 -11.92 5.81
N PHE A 135 -6.35 -10.78 5.58
CA PHE A 135 -6.73 -9.83 4.53
C PHE A 135 -5.55 -8.96 4.12
N GLY A 136 -5.53 -8.59 2.85
CA GLY A 136 -4.72 -7.49 2.36
C GLY A 136 -5.42 -6.16 2.62
N MET A 137 -4.66 -5.09 2.84
CA MET A 137 -5.24 -3.79 3.18
C MET A 137 -4.52 -2.59 2.58
N GLY A 138 -5.26 -1.51 2.34
CA GLY A 138 -4.69 -0.26 1.82
C GLY A 138 -5.65 0.92 1.99
N PHE A 139 -5.09 2.11 2.19
CA PHE A 139 -5.87 3.34 2.23
C PHE A 139 -6.18 3.86 0.83
N SER A 140 -7.40 4.37 0.65
CA SER A 140 -7.81 5.09 -0.55
C SER A 140 -8.61 6.32 -0.14
N THR A 141 -8.40 7.43 -0.84
CA THR A 141 -9.12 8.68 -0.55
C THR A 141 -10.60 8.50 -0.89
N ASP A 142 -11.47 9.11 -0.10
CA ASP A 142 -12.92 9.02 -0.29
C ASP A 142 -13.34 9.52 -1.68
N ALA A 143 -12.83 10.69 -2.07
CA ALA A 143 -13.07 11.36 -3.34
C ALA A 143 -11.78 11.98 -3.88
N MET A 144 -11.69 12.13 -5.19
CA MET A 144 -10.54 12.74 -5.86
C MET A 144 -10.32 14.17 -5.32
N GLY A 145 -9.09 14.48 -4.91
CA GLY A 145 -8.75 15.77 -4.29
C GLY A 145 -9.28 15.95 -2.86
N GLY A 146 -9.84 14.90 -2.25
CA GLY A 146 -10.27 14.90 -0.86
C GLY A 146 -9.10 14.79 0.12
N SER A 147 -9.39 15.04 1.40
CA SER A 147 -8.42 14.94 2.51
C SER A 147 -8.75 13.81 3.50
N THR A 148 -9.78 13.02 3.23
CA THR A 148 -10.21 11.90 4.07
C THR A 148 -10.00 10.59 3.34
N ASP A 149 -9.49 9.60 4.08
CA ASP A 149 -9.20 8.27 3.56
C ASP A 149 -9.99 7.22 4.33
N LYS A 150 -10.23 6.10 3.66
CA LYS A 150 -10.73 4.88 4.27
C LYS A 150 -9.70 3.76 4.11
N LEU A 151 -9.55 2.96 5.16
CA LEU A 151 -8.84 1.70 5.08
C LEU A 151 -9.77 0.65 4.48
N PHE A 152 -9.41 0.16 3.31
CA PHE A 152 -10.07 -0.98 2.67
C PHE A 152 -9.32 -2.26 3.03
N ILE A 153 -10.08 -3.32 3.24
CA ILE A 153 -9.56 -4.67 3.50
C ILE A 153 -10.24 -5.66 2.55
N SER A 154 -9.50 -6.62 2.03
CA SER A 154 -10.04 -7.71 1.23
C SER A 154 -9.43 -9.03 1.66
N GLY A 155 -10.27 -10.00 2.00
CA GLY A 155 -9.81 -11.29 2.48
C GLY A 155 -10.91 -12.31 2.64
N SER A 156 -10.53 -13.46 3.18
CA SER A 156 -11.42 -14.56 3.50
C SER A 156 -10.99 -15.20 4.83
N ASN A 157 -11.67 -16.28 5.22
CA ASN A 157 -11.27 -17.10 6.36
C ASN A 157 -10.14 -18.08 6.00
N THR A 158 -9.77 -18.19 4.73
CA THR A 158 -8.66 -18.99 4.23
C THR A 158 -7.50 -18.06 3.85
N ALA A 159 -6.26 -18.45 4.12
CA ALA A 159 -5.09 -17.60 3.88
C ALA A 159 -4.26 -18.01 2.65
N THR A 160 -4.81 -18.89 1.82
CA THR A 160 -4.24 -19.29 0.53
C THR A 160 -4.84 -18.48 -0.61
N THR A 161 -4.30 -18.63 -1.82
CA THR A 161 -4.88 -18.08 -3.04
C THR A 161 -6.31 -18.62 -3.22
N THR A 162 -7.30 -17.83 -2.81
CA THR A 162 -8.70 -18.16 -3.02
C THR A 162 -9.15 -17.73 -4.41
N SER A 163 -10.18 -18.39 -4.92
CA SER A 163 -10.89 -17.91 -6.11
C SER A 163 -11.66 -16.61 -5.86
N SER A 164 -12.02 -16.31 -4.60
CA SER A 164 -12.70 -15.08 -4.21
C SER A 164 -12.42 -14.66 -2.77
N SER A 165 -12.50 -13.35 -2.52
CA SER A 165 -12.44 -12.71 -1.21
C SER A 165 -13.58 -11.71 -1.05
N GLN A 166 -13.84 -11.28 0.18
CA GLN A 166 -14.83 -10.25 0.49
C GLN A 166 -14.15 -8.90 0.70
N LEU A 167 -14.73 -7.83 0.15
CA LEU A 167 -14.31 -6.45 0.37
C LEU A 167 -15.04 -5.87 1.60
N ALA A 168 -14.30 -5.17 2.43
CA ALA A 168 -14.82 -4.42 3.55
C ALA A 168 -14.03 -3.13 3.77
N THR A 169 -14.55 -2.27 4.65
CA THR A 169 -13.80 -1.15 5.23
C THR A 169 -13.54 -1.43 6.70
N LEU A 170 -12.42 -0.91 7.20
CA LEU A 170 -12.09 -0.94 8.62
C LEU A 170 -12.01 0.50 9.14
N ASP A 171 -12.86 0.83 10.10
CA ASP A 171 -12.80 2.13 10.76
C ASP A 171 -11.59 2.15 11.70
N VAL A 172 -10.64 3.05 11.49
CA VAL A 172 -9.36 3.07 12.23
C VAL A 172 -9.43 3.77 13.59
N THR A 173 -10.60 4.28 13.97
CA THR A 173 -10.85 4.87 15.29
C THR A 173 -11.52 3.86 16.22
N THR A 174 -12.52 3.15 15.69
CA THR A 174 -13.32 2.16 16.44
C THR A 174 -12.85 0.72 16.23
N PHE A 175 -12.06 0.48 15.18
CA PHE A 175 -11.61 -0.84 14.71
C PHE A 175 -12.75 -1.80 14.37
N THR A 176 -13.85 -1.23 13.86
CA THR A 176 -15.02 -1.98 13.41
C THR A 176 -14.95 -2.25 11.91
N THR A 177 -15.11 -3.52 11.53
CA THR A 177 -15.20 -3.95 10.14
C THR A 177 -16.62 -3.75 9.60
N THR A 178 -16.76 -3.04 8.48
CA THR A 178 -18.03 -2.89 7.74
C THR A 178 -17.91 -3.53 6.37
N MET A 179 -18.64 -4.63 6.16
CA MET A 179 -18.67 -5.34 4.88
C MET A 179 -19.27 -4.46 3.78
N VAL A 180 -18.67 -4.50 2.59
CA VAL A 180 -19.28 -3.91 1.39
C VAL A 180 -20.42 -4.84 0.94
N PRO A 181 -21.67 -4.36 0.81
CA PRO A 181 -22.78 -5.19 0.36
C PRO A 181 -22.51 -5.81 -1.01
N ASN A 182 -22.62 -7.14 -1.13
CA ASN A 182 -22.24 -7.89 -2.33
C ASN A 182 -20.79 -7.63 -2.81
N GLY A 183 -19.91 -7.21 -1.90
CA GLY A 183 -18.52 -6.85 -2.15
C GLY A 183 -17.65 -8.07 -2.40
N THR A 184 -17.78 -8.71 -3.56
CA THR A 184 -16.98 -9.87 -3.93
C THR A 184 -15.81 -9.46 -4.81
N VAL A 185 -14.60 -9.81 -4.40
CA VAL A 185 -13.36 -9.60 -5.15
C VAL A 185 -12.89 -10.95 -5.69
N GLN A 186 -12.55 -11.03 -6.98
CA GLN A 186 -12.11 -12.27 -7.63
C GLN A 186 -10.60 -12.48 -7.43
N GLY A 187 -10.26 -13.35 -6.48
CA GLY A 187 -8.89 -13.61 -6.01
C GLY A 187 -8.66 -13.13 -4.57
N SER A 188 -7.41 -13.22 -4.12
CA SER A 188 -6.95 -12.75 -2.81
C SER A 188 -5.88 -11.65 -2.99
N PRO A 189 -6.26 -10.37 -2.97
CA PRO A 189 -5.32 -9.30 -3.25
C PRO A 189 -4.61 -8.76 -2.01
N GLU A 190 -3.40 -8.23 -2.21
CA GLU A 190 -2.92 -7.11 -1.41
C GLU A 190 -3.39 -5.80 -2.01
N LEU A 191 -3.81 -4.86 -1.16
CA LEU A 191 -4.49 -3.64 -1.58
C LEU A 191 -3.60 -2.41 -1.48
N THR A 192 -3.82 -1.45 -2.36
CA THR A 192 -3.27 -0.10 -2.24
C THR A 192 -4.22 0.90 -2.88
N GLY A 193 -4.21 2.15 -2.43
CA GLY A 193 -5.01 3.21 -3.04
C GLY A 193 -4.19 4.48 -3.22
N ASN A 194 -4.82 5.52 -3.73
CA ASN A 194 -4.16 6.78 -4.05
C ASN A 194 -5.08 8.00 -3.88
N ALA A 195 -4.51 9.20 -4.03
CA ALA A 195 -5.23 10.48 -3.98
C ALA A 195 -6.31 10.67 -5.06
N ASN A 196 -6.32 9.85 -6.10
CA ASN A 196 -7.33 9.88 -7.16
C ASN A 196 -8.59 9.09 -6.77
N ALA A 197 -8.71 8.70 -5.50
CA ALA A 197 -9.80 7.90 -4.94
C ALA A 197 -9.92 6.49 -5.55
N GLU A 198 -8.82 5.99 -6.12
CA GLU A 198 -8.76 4.64 -6.67
C GLU A 198 -8.34 3.64 -5.58
N LEU A 199 -8.87 2.43 -5.69
CA LEU A 199 -8.43 1.26 -4.95
C LEU A 199 -7.93 0.24 -5.96
N TRP A 200 -6.76 -0.32 -5.72
CA TRP A 200 -6.11 -1.29 -6.58
C TRP A 200 -5.70 -2.52 -5.77
N GLY A 201 -5.72 -3.68 -6.42
CA GLY A 201 -5.24 -4.92 -5.85
C GLY A 201 -4.18 -5.57 -6.73
N PHE A 202 -3.14 -6.13 -6.10
CA PHE A 202 -2.26 -7.11 -6.73
C PHE A 202 -2.72 -8.52 -6.35
N PHE A 203 -2.94 -9.34 -7.38
CA PHE A 203 -3.42 -10.70 -7.27
C PHE A 203 -2.30 -11.63 -7.73
N PRO A 204 -1.50 -12.20 -6.82
CA PRO A 204 -0.49 -13.17 -7.18
C PRO A 204 -1.15 -14.47 -7.65
N ASP A 205 -0.57 -15.09 -8.67
CA ASP A 205 -1.04 -16.37 -9.19
C ASP A 205 0.09 -17.06 -9.96
N ALA A 206 0.09 -18.39 -9.97
CA ALA A 206 1.08 -19.18 -10.68
C ALA A 206 1.11 -18.90 -12.20
N THR A 207 -0.04 -18.54 -12.79
CA THR A 207 -0.21 -18.40 -14.25
C THR A 207 -0.80 -17.05 -14.65
N ASN A 208 -1.72 -16.49 -13.87
CA ASN A 208 -2.55 -15.35 -14.23
C ASN A 208 -2.39 -14.18 -13.22
N ALA A 209 -1.15 -13.92 -12.81
CA ALA A 209 -0.85 -12.79 -11.93
C ALA A 209 -1.33 -11.49 -12.58
N LYS A 210 -2.03 -10.65 -11.83
CA LYS A 210 -2.66 -9.43 -12.35
C LYS A 210 -2.66 -8.30 -11.33
N ILE A 211 -2.81 -7.08 -11.82
CA ILE A 211 -3.31 -5.96 -11.02
C ILE A 211 -4.69 -5.55 -11.53
N SER A 212 -5.57 -5.14 -10.62
CA SER A 212 -6.91 -4.65 -10.99
C SER A 212 -7.28 -3.44 -10.17
N GLN A 213 -7.90 -2.45 -10.81
CA GLN A 213 -8.63 -1.40 -10.11
C GLN A 213 -9.94 -2.00 -9.60
N ILE A 214 -10.28 -1.74 -8.35
CA ILE A 214 -11.43 -2.33 -7.66
C ILE A 214 -12.47 -1.26 -7.41
N ASN A 215 -13.72 -1.56 -7.75
CA ASN A 215 -14.86 -0.73 -7.38
C ASN A 215 -15.09 -0.83 -5.87
N LYS A 216 -14.90 0.29 -5.16
CA LYS A 216 -14.99 0.38 -3.69
C LYS A 216 -16.38 0.01 -3.13
N SER A 217 -17.44 0.06 -3.95
CA SER A 217 -18.82 -0.22 -3.54
C SER A 217 -19.30 -1.62 -3.90
N THR A 218 -18.58 -2.36 -4.75
CA THR A 218 -19.03 -3.69 -5.23
C THR A 218 -17.95 -4.76 -5.22
N GLY A 219 -16.67 -4.40 -5.04
CA GLY A 219 -15.55 -5.34 -5.17
C GLY A 219 -15.22 -5.77 -6.60
N ALA A 220 -16.05 -5.38 -7.59
CA ALA A 220 -15.83 -5.73 -8.98
C ALA A 220 -14.60 -5.03 -9.56
N ALA A 221 -13.90 -5.70 -10.47
CA ALA A 221 -12.81 -5.06 -11.22
C ALA A 221 -13.38 -3.98 -12.15
N ILE A 222 -12.83 -2.77 -12.08
CA ILE A 222 -13.07 -1.68 -13.03
C ILE A 222 -12.17 -1.87 -14.26
N SER A 223 -10.91 -2.16 -14.01
CA SER A 223 -9.90 -2.45 -15.02
C SER A 223 -8.98 -3.57 -14.53
N THR A 224 -8.32 -4.28 -15.44
CA THR A 224 -7.40 -5.36 -15.11
C THR A 224 -6.26 -5.40 -16.12
N ALA A 225 -5.03 -5.47 -15.61
CA ALA A 225 -3.85 -5.69 -16.40
C ALA A 225 -3.20 -7.02 -16.00
N GLN A 226 -3.00 -7.90 -16.99
CA GLN A 226 -2.24 -9.12 -16.80
C GLN A 226 -0.76 -8.78 -16.68
N LEU A 227 -0.08 -9.44 -15.75
CA LEU A 227 1.33 -9.22 -15.50
C LEU A 227 2.19 -10.17 -16.36
N PRO A 228 3.40 -9.73 -16.73
CA PRO A 228 4.30 -10.55 -17.52
C PRO A 228 4.83 -11.72 -16.70
N THR A 229 5.46 -12.67 -17.39
CA THR A 229 5.84 -13.98 -16.84
C THR A 229 6.79 -13.91 -15.63
N GLU A 230 7.53 -12.82 -15.49
CA GLU A 230 8.45 -12.55 -14.39
C GLU A 230 7.73 -12.48 -13.04
N LEU A 231 6.47 -12.02 -13.03
CA LEU A 231 5.61 -11.92 -11.83
C LEU A 231 4.74 -13.16 -11.61
N ARG A 232 4.93 -14.22 -12.42
CA ARG A 232 4.22 -15.50 -12.28
C ARG A 232 5.06 -16.53 -11.53
N GLY A 233 4.39 -17.58 -11.07
CA GLY A 233 4.94 -18.66 -10.26
C GLY A 233 4.28 -18.71 -8.87
N GLU A 234 4.46 -19.83 -8.16
CA GLU A 234 3.72 -19.99 -6.91
C GLU A 234 4.16 -18.97 -5.86
N PRO A 235 3.23 -18.16 -5.32
CA PRO A 235 3.57 -17.13 -4.37
C PRO A 235 3.91 -17.74 -3.01
N ALA A 236 4.85 -17.11 -2.31
CA ALA A 236 5.26 -17.47 -0.97
C ALA A 236 5.04 -16.33 0.03
N ALA A 237 5.14 -15.08 -0.44
CA ALA A 237 4.73 -13.87 0.27
C ALA A 237 4.56 -12.75 -0.76
N TRP A 238 3.67 -11.81 -0.49
CA TRP A 238 3.48 -10.67 -1.37
C TRP A 238 3.07 -9.43 -0.60
N ALA A 239 3.36 -8.27 -1.18
CA ALA A 239 2.86 -6.98 -0.74
C ALA A 239 2.73 -6.03 -1.93
N PHE A 240 1.95 -4.95 -1.77
CA PHE A 240 1.59 -4.07 -2.87
C PHE A 240 1.53 -2.61 -2.44
N ALA A 241 2.14 -1.71 -3.21
CA ALA A 241 2.09 -0.28 -2.94
C ALA A 241 1.96 0.54 -4.22
N PHE A 242 1.18 1.61 -4.18
CA PHE A 242 1.19 2.66 -5.19
C PHE A 242 2.24 3.72 -4.85
N HIS A 243 3.01 4.19 -5.83
CA HIS A 243 3.79 5.41 -5.68
C HIS A 243 4.25 5.96 -7.03
N GLY A 244 4.12 7.27 -7.23
CA GLY A 244 4.60 7.97 -8.41
C GLY A 244 3.85 7.61 -9.70
N GLY A 245 2.61 7.12 -9.59
CA GLY A 245 1.82 6.69 -10.75
C GLY A 245 2.09 5.26 -11.21
N ASP A 246 3.06 4.57 -10.60
CA ASP A 246 3.32 3.15 -10.80
C ASP A 246 2.93 2.32 -9.57
N TYR A 247 2.93 1.00 -9.76
CA TYR A 247 2.74 0.02 -8.73
C TYR A 247 4.04 -0.72 -8.42
N TRP A 248 4.28 -0.91 -7.12
CA TRP A 248 5.41 -1.62 -6.56
C TRP A 248 4.92 -2.92 -5.97
N ILE A 249 5.29 -4.02 -6.61
CA ILE A 249 4.93 -5.37 -6.20
C ILE A 249 6.14 -6.00 -5.54
N PHE A 250 5.97 -6.39 -4.28
CA PHE A 250 6.98 -7.14 -3.54
C PHE A 250 6.54 -8.59 -3.58
N LEU A 251 7.26 -9.46 -4.28
CA LEU A 251 6.85 -10.84 -4.47
C LEU A 251 7.98 -11.80 -4.15
N ALA A 252 7.76 -12.65 -3.15
CA ALA A 252 8.53 -13.87 -2.92
C ALA A 252 7.80 -15.05 -3.54
N LYS A 253 8.53 -15.92 -4.23
CA LYS A 253 8.00 -17.12 -4.89
C LYS A 253 8.60 -18.37 -4.26
N GLN A 254 7.88 -19.49 -4.34
CA GLN A 254 8.39 -20.78 -3.89
C GLN A 254 9.62 -21.21 -4.72
N GLN A 255 10.66 -21.72 -4.07
CA GLN A 255 11.90 -22.25 -4.65
C GLN A 255 11.98 -23.77 -4.46
N GLY A 256 11.04 -24.51 -5.06
CA GLY A 256 10.97 -25.98 -4.92
C GLY A 256 10.68 -26.44 -3.48
N LEU A 257 10.19 -27.67 -3.31
CA LEU A 257 9.90 -28.30 -2.01
C LEU A 257 9.22 -27.40 -0.95
N GLY A 258 8.38 -26.44 -1.37
CA GLY A 258 7.70 -25.50 -0.47
C GLY A 258 8.63 -24.51 0.28
N THR A 259 9.87 -24.29 -0.20
CA THR A 259 10.79 -23.32 0.41
C THR A 259 10.55 -21.93 -0.15
N PRO A 260 10.19 -20.91 0.65
CA PRO A 260 10.06 -19.54 0.17
C PRO A 260 11.40 -18.96 -0.29
N GLY A 261 11.46 -18.44 -1.52
CA GLY A 261 12.59 -17.62 -1.98
C GLY A 261 12.57 -16.21 -1.40
N PRO A 262 13.61 -15.40 -1.68
CA PRO A 262 13.61 -13.99 -1.30
C PRO A 262 12.61 -13.18 -2.13
N THR A 263 12.18 -12.05 -1.58
CA THR A 263 11.38 -11.06 -2.30
C THR A 263 12.17 -10.46 -3.46
N VAL A 264 11.52 -10.33 -4.60
CA VAL A 264 11.90 -9.43 -5.70
C VAL A 264 10.89 -8.28 -5.73
N VAL A 265 11.38 -7.06 -5.86
CA VAL A 265 10.56 -5.85 -6.04
C VAL A 265 10.39 -5.61 -7.53
N TYR A 266 9.16 -5.40 -7.99
CA TYR A 266 8.82 -5.11 -9.38
C TYR A 266 8.14 -3.75 -9.47
N GLN A 267 8.57 -2.93 -10.42
CA GLN A 267 7.92 -1.68 -10.79
C GLN A 267 7.05 -1.94 -12.01
N VAL A 268 5.75 -1.66 -11.91
CA VAL A 268 4.77 -1.98 -12.95
C VAL A 268 3.87 -0.77 -13.21
N SER A 269 3.63 -0.45 -14.48
CA SER A 269 2.67 0.61 -14.84
C SER A 269 1.22 0.18 -14.53
N PRO A 270 0.25 1.12 -14.51
CA PRO A 270 -1.17 0.76 -14.41
C PRO A 270 -1.69 -0.15 -15.53
N THR A 271 -0.99 -0.19 -16.66
CA THR A 271 -1.30 -1.07 -17.81
C THR A 271 -0.62 -2.44 -17.74
N GLY A 272 0.09 -2.75 -16.64
CA GLY A 272 0.77 -4.03 -16.43
C GLY A 272 2.15 -4.13 -17.08
N GLN A 273 2.70 -3.03 -17.61
CA GLN A 273 4.04 -3.02 -18.19
C GLN A 273 5.09 -3.07 -17.08
N LEU A 274 5.98 -4.08 -17.13
CA LEU A 274 7.15 -4.14 -16.25
C LEU A 274 8.17 -3.06 -16.65
N LYS A 275 8.51 -2.20 -15.70
CA LYS A 275 9.49 -1.10 -15.86
C LYS A 275 10.85 -1.43 -15.24
N GLY A 276 10.90 -2.41 -14.35
CA GLY A 276 12.14 -2.93 -13.78
C GLY A 276 11.91 -3.79 -12.55
N MET A 277 12.98 -4.45 -12.10
CA MET A 277 12.93 -5.28 -10.89
C MET A 277 14.23 -5.19 -10.10
N THR A 278 14.13 -5.36 -8.78
CA THR A 278 15.26 -5.34 -7.84
C THR A 278 15.13 -6.51 -6.86
N PRO A 279 16.05 -7.50 -6.87
CA PRO A 279 16.05 -8.57 -5.88
C PRO A 279 16.50 -8.04 -4.51
N THR A 280 15.86 -8.48 -3.43
CA THR A 280 16.19 -8.05 -2.06
C THR A 280 17.24 -8.95 -1.37
N THR A 281 17.68 -10.00 -2.06
CA THR A 281 18.62 -11.07 -1.64
C THR A 281 18.22 -11.88 -0.39
N ASN A 282 17.77 -11.28 0.72
CA ASN A 282 17.47 -11.97 1.98
C ASN A 282 16.19 -11.49 2.70
N ARG A 283 15.33 -10.68 2.06
CA ARG A 283 14.09 -10.20 2.69
C ARG A 283 12.90 -11.02 2.21
N ARG A 284 11.94 -11.23 3.10
CA ARG A 284 10.62 -11.75 2.74
C ARG A 284 9.57 -10.74 3.19
N ILE A 285 9.29 -9.79 2.30
CA ILE A 285 8.30 -8.74 2.52
C ILE A 285 6.90 -9.36 2.48
N VAL A 286 6.12 -9.06 3.51
CA VAL A 286 4.76 -9.56 3.71
C VAL A 286 3.74 -8.43 3.80
N GLY A 287 4.16 -7.19 4.05
CA GLY A 287 3.26 -6.04 4.04
C GLY A 287 3.96 -4.82 3.46
N ALA A 288 3.21 -4.00 2.74
CA ALA A 288 3.67 -2.74 2.19
C ALA A 288 2.53 -1.74 2.31
N GLY A 289 2.81 -0.58 2.89
CA GLY A 289 1.82 0.44 3.16
C GLY A 289 2.29 1.78 2.66
N VAL A 290 1.36 2.51 2.06
CA VAL A 290 1.55 3.88 1.58
C VAL A 290 0.31 4.68 1.92
N SER A 291 0.50 5.96 2.24
CA SER A 291 -0.61 6.89 2.37
C SER A 291 -1.12 7.32 1.00
N THR A 292 -2.35 7.81 0.94
CA THR A 292 -2.86 8.53 -0.22
C THR A 292 -2.12 9.85 -0.47
N CYS A 293 -1.29 10.29 0.48
CA CYS A 293 -0.32 11.38 0.30
C CYS A 293 0.81 11.06 -0.69
N ALA A 294 1.03 9.78 -1.04
CA ALA A 294 2.06 9.44 -2.02
C ALA A 294 1.81 10.11 -3.38
N PRO A 295 2.87 10.58 -4.05
CA PRO A 295 2.74 11.30 -5.30
C PRO A 295 2.06 10.44 -6.36
N THR A 296 1.20 11.04 -7.17
CA THR A 296 0.50 10.36 -8.27
C THR A 296 1.28 10.34 -9.57
N VAL A 297 2.41 11.07 -9.64
CA VAL A 297 3.37 11.11 -10.74
C VAL A 297 4.78 11.21 -10.16
N ILE A 298 5.77 10.61 -10.82
CA ILE A 298 7.17 10.89 -10.53
C ILE A 298 7.50 12.25 -11.16
N LEU A 299 7.93 13.22 -10.34
CA LEU A 299 8.45 14.51 -10.79
C LEU A 299 9.89 14.35 -11.32
#